data_AF-A0A6I1VTG7-F1
#
_entry.id   AF-A0A6I1VTG7-F1
#
_cell.length_a   1.000
_cell.length_b   1.000
_cell.length_c   1.000
_cell.angle_alpha   90.00
_cell.angle_beta   90.00
_cell.angle_gamma   90.00
#
_symmetry.space_group_name_H-M   'P 1'
#
loop_
_entity.id
_entity.type
_entity.pdbx_description
1 polymer ?
#
loop_
_entity_poly.entity_id
_entity_poly.type
_entity_poly.pdbx_seq_one_letter_code
_entity_poly.pdbx_strand_id
1 'polypeptide(L)'
;MTLNRSNPDSTGAAVEWLYRLSQQPHDKIIGPLSGLTFAVKDNIDVAGVPTTAGCPAFAYMADTHAGVVERILGAGASLEGKTNLDQFACGLNGTRSPYGAVPNAINPDMICGGSSARSACVVATGQVDFALGTD
;
A
#
# COMPACT_ATOMS: atom_id res chain seq x y z
N MET A 1 -0.43 -9.42 15.01
CA MET A 1 -1.02 -8.73 13.85
C MET A 1 -1.25 -9.77 12.76
N THR A 2 -2.50 -9.98 12.34
CA THR A 2 -2.81 -10.96 11.28
C THR A 2 -2.83 -10.22 9.95
N LEU A 3 -2.06 -10.68 8.97
CA LEU A 3 -2.02 -10.12 7.62
C LEU A 3 -2.85 -11.01 6.71
N ASN A 4 -3.87 -10.44 6.07
CA ASN A 4 -4.61 -11.13 5.02
C ASN A 4 -4.01 -10.71 3.68
N ARG A 5 -3.29 -11.62 3.01
CA ARG A 5 -2.99 -11.47 1.58
C ARG A 5 -4.28 -11.74 0.81
N SER A 6 -4.60 -10.91 -0.18
CA SER A 6 -5.70 -11.20 -1.10
C SER A 6 -5.37 -12.40 -2.00
N ASN A 7 -6.40 -13.15 -2.37
CA ASN A 7 -6.30 -14.36 -3.19
C ASN A 7 -6.54 -13.99 -4.66
N PRO A 8 -5.55 -14.19 -5.56
CA PRO A 8 -5.60 -13.69 -6.94
C PRO A 8 -6.76 -14.23 -7.81
N ASP A 9 -7.48 -15.26 -7.34
CA ASP A 9 -8.58 -15.92 -8.09
C ASP A 9 -9.97 -15.31 -7.85
N SER A 10 -10.12 -14.18 -7.15
CA SER A 10 -11.43 -13.56 -6.96
C SER A 10 -11.87 -12.71 -8.16
N THR A 11 -12.85 -13.20 -8.93
CA THR A 11 -13.37 -12.61 -10.17
C THR A 11 -14.31 -11.40 -9.96
N GLY A 12 -14.08 -10.60 -8.93
CA GLY A 12 -14.81 -9.35 -8.67
C GLY A 12 -13.83 -8.20 -8.60
N ALA A 13 -14.23 -7.01 -9.07
CA ALA A 13 -13.43 -5.78 -9.17
C ALA A 13 -12.96 -5.18 -7.82
N ALA A 14 -12.60 -6.01 -6.84
CA ALA A 14 -11.90 -5.60 -5.64
C ALA A 14 -10.44 -5.36 -6.01
N VAL A 15 -9.99 -4.11 -5.90
CA VAL A 15 -8.58 -3.75 -6.01
C VAL A 15 -7.81 -4.52 -4.94
N GLU A 16 -6.93 -5.43 -5.38
CA GLU A 16 -6.19 -6.28 -4.46
C GLU A 16 -5.09 -5.51 -3.72
N TRP A 17 -5.09 -5.69 -2.39
CA TRP A 17 -4.09 -5.16 -1.47
C TRP A 17 -2.90 -6.11 -1.40
N LEU A 18 -1.67 -5.59 -1.43
CA LEU A 18 -0.51 -6.46 -1.25
C LEU A 18 -0.49 -7.03 0.19
N TYR A 19 -0.73 -6.15 1.16
CA TYR A 19 -1.02 -6.53 2.54
C TYR A 19 -2.12 -5.62 3.07
N ARG A 20 -3.26 -6.17 3.44
CA ARG A 20 -4.30 -5.43 4.17
C ARG A 20 -4.18 -5.73 5.66
N LEU A 21 -4.17 -4.69 6.48
CA LEU A 21 -4.07 -4.83 7.92
C LEU A 21 -5.45 -5.13 8.50
N SER A 22 -5.56 -6.16 9.33
CA SER A 22 -6.79 -6.44 10.08
C SER A 22 -6.86 -5.68 11.41
N GLN A 23 -5.74 -5.11 11.84
CA GLN A 23 -5.56 -4.37 13.10
C GLN A 23 -4.60 -3.21 12.86
N GLN A 24 -4.85 -2.09 13.53
CA GLN A 24 -3.96 -0.94 13.46
C GLN A 24 -2.62 -1.25 14.14
N PRO A 25 -1.50 -0.77 13.60
CA PRO A 25 -0.17 -1.01 14.19
C PRO A 25 0.11 -0.11 15.41
N HIS A 26 -0.89 0.64 15.89
CA HIS A 26 -0.77 1.59 17.00
C HIS A 26 -2.10 1.77 17.71
N ASP A 27 -2.04 2.26 18.95
CA ASP A 27 -3.21 2.71 19.70
C ASP A 27 -3.86 3.92 19.03
N LYS A 28 -5.17 4.10 19.24
CA LYS A 28 -5.89 5.23 18.65
C LYS A 28 -5.40 6.57 19.23
N ILE A 29 -4.66 7.32 18.42
CA ILE A 29 -4.21 8.68 18.73
C ILE A 29 -5.20 9.69 18.14
N ILE A 30 -5.53 10.74 18.89
CA ILE A 30 -6.33 11.87 18.39
C ILE A 30 -5.38 12.98 17.93
N GLY A 31 -5.42 13.30 16.64
CA GLY A 31 -4.66 14.38 16.01
C GLY A 31 -5.34 14.97 14.77
N PRO A 32 -4.64 15.82 14.01
CA PRO A 32 -5.24 16.54 12.87
C PRO A 32 -5.68 15.63 11.71
N LEU A 33 -5.21 14.38 11.66
CA LEU A 33 -5.62 13.39 10.66
C LEU A 33 -6.59 12.34 11.22
N SER A 34 -7.18 12.61 12.41
CA SER A 34 -8.15 11.70 13.03
C SER A 34 -9.31 11.39 12.09
N GLY A 35 -9.62 10.11 11.94
CA GLY A 35 -10.71 9.64 11.09
C GLY A 35 -10.34 9.50 9.62
N LEU A 36 -9.13 9.91 9.22
CA LEU A 36 -8.60 9.63 7.89
C LEU A 36 -7.88 8.28 7.87
N THR A 37 -7.94 7.64 6.71
CA THR A 37 -7.30 6.38 6.38
C THR A 37 -6.23 6.59 5.32
N PHE A 38 -5.16 5.80 5.39
CA PHE A 38 -4.10 5.89 4.39
C PHE A 38 -3.49 4.55 4.03
N ALA A 39 -2.80 4.54 2.89
CA ALA A 39 -2.04 3.40 2.40
C ALA A 39 -0.55 3.75 2.21
N VAL A 40 0.31 2.75 2.26
CA VAL A 40 1.77 2.94 2.17
C VAL A 40 2.36 2.07 1.06
N LYS A 41 3.13 2.67 0.15
CA LYS A 41 3.87 1.92 -0.89
C LYS A 41 4.79 0.89 -0.27
N ASP A 42 4.86 -0.31 -0.86
CA ASP A 42 5.62 -1.44 -0.29
C ASP A 42 7.16 -1.33 -0.37
N ASN A 43 7.69 -0.13 -0.62
CA ASN A 43 9.10 0.22 -0.40
C ASN A 43 9.29 1.15 0.82
N ILE A 44 8.25 1.38 1.62
CA ILE A 44 8.27 2.19 2.83
C ILE A 44 7.93 1.30 4.02
N ASP A 45 8.75 1.39 5.07
CA ASP A 45 8.66 0.50 6.23
C ASP A 45 7.49 0.82 7.16
N VAL A 46 6.85 -0.26 7.62
CA VAL A 46 5.81 -0.26 8.64
C VAL A 46 6.17 -1.37 9.63
N ALA A 47 6.40 -1.03 10.90
CA ALA A 47 6.79 -1.98 11.93
C ALA A 47 5.84 -3.19 11.96
N GLY A 48 6.40 -4.40 11.98
CA GLY A 48 5.64 -5.66 12.03
C GLY A 48 4.91 -6.03 10.74
N VAL A 49 5.18 -5.33 9.62
CA VAL A 49 4.65 -5.65 8.29
C VAL A 49 5.80 -5.90 7.31
N PRO A 50 5.70 -6.91 6.43
CA PRO A 50 6.71 -7.13 5.41
C PRO A 50 6.89 -5.92 4.48
N THR A 51 8.14 -5.63 4.13
CA THR A 51 8.51 -4.73 3.04
C THR A 51 9.20 -5.57 1.97
N THR A 52 8.69 -5.53 0.73
CA THR A 52 9.20 -6.39 -0.35
C THR A 52 9.74 -5.61 -1.53
N ALA A 53 9.43 -4.33 -1.67
CA ALA A 53 9.78 -3.51 -2.83
C ALA A 53 9.38 -4.18 -4.16
N GLY A 54 8.28 -4.94 -4.20
CA GLY A 54 7.87 -5.69 -5.39
C GLY A 54 8.76 -6.91 -5.69
N CYS A 55 9.61 -7.36 -4.77
CA CYS A 55 10.52 -8.49 -4.93
C CYS A 55 10.37 -9.49 -3.76
N PRO A 56 9.72 -10.65 -3.97
CA PRO A 56 9.54 -11.64 -2.91
C PRO A 56 10.85 -12.12 -2.25
N ALA A 57 11.94 -12.21 -3.01
CA ALA A 57 13.24 -12.64 -2.50
C ALA A 57 13.97 -11.56 -1.67
N PHE A 58 13.56 -10.30 -1.79
CA PHE A 58 14.09 -9.19 -0.99
C PHE A 58 13.32 -8.99 0.32
N ALA A 59 12.18 -9.67 0.50
CA ALA A 59 11.26 -9.41 1.59
C ALA A 59 11.92 -9.52 2.97
N TYR A 60 11.67 -8.52 3.83
CA TYR A 60 12.04 -8.53 5.24
C TYR A 60 10.88 -8.01 6.09
N MET A 61 10.89 -8.34 7.39
CA MET A 61 9.98 -7.76 8.36
C MET A 61 10.60 -6.48 8.92
N ALA A 62 9.92 -5.34 8.80
CA ALA A 62 10.44 -4.09 9.34
C ALA A 62 10.29 -4.05 10.87
N ASP A 63 11.36 -3.70 11.57
CA ASP A 63 11.34 -3.55 13.04
C ASP A 63 10.75 -2.21 13.48
N THR A 64 10.92 -1.17 12.66
CA THR A 64 10.49 0.19 12.95
C THR A 64 9.68 0.78 11.80
N HIS A 65 8.77 1.70 12.10
CA HIS A 65 8.14 2.51 11.07
C HIS A 65 9.17 3.41 10.38
N ALA A 66 9.00 3.65 9.08
CA ALA A 66 9.66 4.78 8.44
C ALA A 66 9.18 6.08 9.11
N GLY A 67 10.05 7.08 9.27
CA GLY A 67 9.69 8.29 10.02
C GLY A 67 8.49 9.07 9.44
N VAL A 68 8.16 8.93 8.15
CA VAL A 68 6.93 9.51 7.58
C VAL A 68 5.68 8.76 8.07
N VAL A 69 5.75 7.44 8.16
CA VAL A 69 4.65 6.60 8.66
C VAL A 69 4.42 6.91 10.14
N GLU A 70 5.50 6.97 10.93
CA GLU A 70 5.41 7.31 12.37
C GLU A 70 4.71 8.66 12.60
N ARG A 71 5.07 9.70 11.82
CA ARG A 71 4.43 11.03 11.94
C ARG A 71 2.94 11.00 11.59
N ILE A 72 2.55 10.23 10.57
CA ILE A 72 1.15 10.14 10.12
C ILE A 72 0.30 9.39 11.15
N LEU A 73 0.81 8.28 11.69
CA LEU A 73 0.16 7.54 12.78
C LEU A 73 0.06 8.42 14.04
N GLY A 74 1.14 9.13 14.39
CA GLY A 74 1.16 10.10 15.49
C GLY A 74 0.21 11.30 15.30
N ALA A 75 -0.19 11.58 14.07
CA ALA A 75 -1.20 12.58 13.74
C ALA A 75 -2.64 12.02 13.75
N GLY A 76 -2.83 10.73 14.04
CA GLY A 76 -4.14 10.08 14.25
C GLY A 76 -4.76 9.41 13.02
N ALA A 77 -4.03 9.29 11.91
CA ALA A 77 -4.53 8.57 10.74
C ALA A 77 -4.42 7.04 10.92
N SER A 78 -5.34 6.29 10.31
CA SER A 78 -5.35 4.82 10.35
C SER A 78 -4.74 4.22 9.08
N LEU A 79 -3.81 3.29 9.22
CA LEU A 79 -3.18 2.60 8.10
C LEU A 79 -4.04 1.41 7.66
N GLU A 80 -4.44 1.36 6.38
CA GLU A 80 -5.19 0.24 5.81
C GLU A 80 -4.29 -0.88 5.28
N GLY A 81 -3.10 -0.55 4.76
CA GLY A 81 -2.25 -1.57 4.15
C GLY A 81 -1.06 -1.08 3.34
N LYS A 82 -0.32 -2.06 2.81
CA LYS A 82 0.78 -1.88 1.88
C LYS A 82 0.29 -2.01 0.44
N THR A 83 0.79 -1.17 -0.45
CA THR A 83 0.38 -1.11 -1.86
C THR A 83 1.48 -1.61 -2.79
N ASN A 84 1.06 -2.37 -3.82
CA ASN A 84 1.96 -2.87 -4.86
C ASN A 84 2.58 -1.73 -5.69
N LEU A 85 3.76 -1.99 -6.24
CA LEU A 85 4.60 -1.07 -7.00
C LEU A 85 5.32 -1.78 -8.15
N ASP A 86 5.84 -1.02 -9.11
CA ASP A 86 6.90 -1.54 -9.99
C ASP A 86 8.10 -1.95 -9.13
N GLN A 87 8.65 -3.14 -9.39
CA GLN A 87 9.72 -3.74 -8.59
C GLN A 87 10.91 -2.79 -8.43
N PHE A 88 11.39 -2.65 -7.19
CA PHE A 88 12.41 -1.70 -6.75
C PHE A 88 12.14 -0.24 -7.13
N ALA A 89 10.87 0.11 -7.33
CA ALA A 89 10.43 1.40 -7.85
C ALA A 89 10.96 1.74 -9.27
N CYS A 90 11.46 0.75 -10.03
CA CYS A 90 12.07 0.92 -11.34
C CYS A 90 11.05 0.82 -12.50
N GLY A 91 10.13 1.77 -12.57
CA GLY A 91 9.14 1.83 -13.64
C GLY A 91 8.24 3.05 -13.54
N LEU A 92 7.52 3.32 -14.64
CA LEU A 92 6.56 4.42 -14.76
C LEU A 92 5.18 3.93 -15.24
N ASN A 93 4.94 2.62 -15.27
CA ASN A 93 3.72 2.06 -15.86
C ASN A 93 2.88 1.17 -14.92
N GLY A 94 3.43 0.65 -13.82
CA GLY A 94 2.70 -0.17 -12.86
C GLY A 94 2.50 -1.63 -13.28
N THR A 95 3.20 -2.10 -14.31
CA THR A 95 3.10 -3.48 -14.83
C THR A 95 4.29 -4.37 -14.48
N ARG A 96 5.33 -3.83 -13.83
CA ARG A 96 6.60 -4.52 -13.57
C ARG A 96 6.67 -5.08 -12.16
N SER A 97 5.66 -5.85 -11.76
CA SER A 97 5.61 -6.49 -10.45
C SER A 97 5.28 -7.98 -10.57
N PRO A 98 6.00 -8.88 -9.88
CA PRO A 98 5.64 -10.29 -9.80
C PRO A 98 4.33 -10.51 -9.01
N TYR A 99 3.84 -9.50 -8.29
CA TYR A 99 2.52 -9.50 -7.65
C TYR A 99 1.38 -9.10 -8.61
N GLY A 100 1.67 -9.04 -9.92
CA GLY A 100 0.71 -8.70 -10.96
C GLY A 100 0.69 -7.21 -11.31
N ALA A 101 0.24 -6.93 -12.53
CA ALA A 101 0.04 -5.57 -13.02
C ALA A 101 -1.14 -4.91 -12.30
N VAL A 102 -1.03 -3.61 -12.07
CA VAL A 102 -2.11 -2.82 -11.47
C VAL A 102 -2.96 -2.20 -12.59
N PRO A 103 -4.26 -2.53 -12.71
CA PRO A 103 -5.13 -1.89 -13.68
C PRO A 103 -5.39 -0.42 -13.32
N ASN A 104 -5.62 0.41 -14.33
CA ASN A 104 -6.06 1.79 -14.12
C ASN A 104 -7.44 1.83 -13.44
N ALA A 105 -7.62 2.77 -12.51
CA ALA A 105 -8.84 2.89 -11.71
C ALA A 105 -10.10 3.27 -12.51
N ILE A 106 -9.94 3.88 -13.69
CA ILE A 106 -11.06 4.35 -14.52
C ILE A 106 -11.35 3.35 -15.65
N ASN A 107 -10.30 2.84 -16.32
CA ASN A 107 -10.43 1.88 -17.40
C ASN A 107 -9.43 0.73 -17.23
N PRO A 108 -9.86 -0.49 -16.84
CA PRO A 108 -8.95 -1.59 -16.53
C PRO A 108 -8.11 -2.07 -17.73
N ASP A 109 -8.46 -1.71 -18.96
CA ASP A 109 -7.69 -2.03 -20.17
C ASP A 109 -6.47 -1.09 -20.35
N MET A 110 -6.33 -0.05 -19.52
CA MET A 110 -5.19 0.87 -19.53
C MET A 110 -4.25 0.65 -18.35
N ILE A 111 -2.98 1.08 -18.53
CA ILE A 111 -2.01 1.13 -17.43
C ILE A 111 -2.42 2.17 -16.38
N CYS A 112 -2.18 1.88 -15.11
CA CYS A 112 -2.42 2.84 -14.03
C CYS A 112 -1.30 3.90 -13.90
N GLY A 113 -0.12 3.63 -14.45
CA GLY A 113 1.09 4.41 -14.18
C GLY A 113 1.89 3.87 -12.99
N GLY A 114 3.14 4.30 -12.84
CA GLY A 114 4.05 3.76 -11.84
C GLY A 114 5.12 4.77 -11.40
N SER A 115 6.00 4.43 -10.47
CA SER A 115 6.06 3.11 -9.80
C SER A 115 5.08 2.98 -8.63
N SER A 116 4.43 4.06 -8.19
CA SER A 116 3.46 4.10 -7.08
C SER A 116 2.05 3.64 -7.50
N ALA A 117 2.01 2.57 -8.29
CA ALA A 117 0.85 2.10 -9.05
C ALA A 117 -0.41 1.88 -8.20
N ARG A 118 -0.32 1.00 -7.19
CA ARG A 118 -1.49 0.67 -6.36
C ARG A 118 -1.83 1.80 -5.39
N SER A 119 -0.87 2.63 -4.96
CA SER A 119 -1.15 3.83 -4.15
C SER A 119 -2.09 4.80 -4.88
N ALA A 120 -1.85 5.06 -6.17
CA ALA A 120 -2.74 5.88 -6.98
C ALA A 120 -4.13 5.23 -7.14
N CYS A 121 -4.17 3.93 -7.40
CA CYS A 121 -5.41 3.17 -7.58
C CYS A 121 -6.32 3.19 -6.35
N VAL A 122 -5.79 2.97 -5.13
CA VAL A 122 -6.60 2.91 -3.89
C VAL A 122 -7.18 4.27 -3.51
N VAL A 123 -6.47 5.37 -3.80
CA VAL A 123 -7.00 6.74 -3.62
C VAL A 123 -8.07 7.04 -4.66
N ALA A 124 -7.79 6.77 -5.95
CA ALA A 124 -8.72 7.05 -7.04
C ALA A 124 -10.04 6.28 -6.94
N THR A 125 -10.03 5.12 -6.29
CA THR A 125 -11.22 4.28 -6.04
C THR A 125 -11.87 4.53 -4.68
N GLY A 126 -11.38 5.49 -3.89
CA GLY A 126 -11.95 5.88 -2.60
C GLY A 126 -11.80 4.82 -1.49
N GLN A 127 -10.83 3.92 -1.60
CA GLN A 127 -10.56 2.93 -0.55
C GLN A 127 -9.81 3.50 0.64
N VAL A 128 -9.03 4.56 0.42
CA VAL A 128 -8.33 5.35 1.44
C VAL A 128 -8.41 6.82 1.09
N ASP A 129 -8.28 7.69 2.09
CA ASP A 129 -8.30 9.14 1.90
C ASP A 129 -7.03 9.66 1.22
N PHE A 130 -5.87 9.05 1.52
CA PHE A 130 -4.59 9.37 0.88
C PHE A 130 -3.62 8.18 0.88
N ALA A 131 -2.53 8.28 0.14
CA ALA A 131 -1.52 7.23 0.09
C ALA A 131 -0.11 7.80 -0.08
N LEU A 132 0.88 7.09 0.45
CA LEU A 132 2.29 7.41 0.22
C LEU A 132 2.80 6.77 -1.07
N GLY A 133 3.65 7.51 -1.76
CA GLY A 133 4.44 7.06 -2.91
C GLY A 133 5.91 7.45 -2.74
N THR A 134 6.71 7.15 -3.76
CA THR A 134 8.10 7.63 -3.90
C THR A 134 8.29 8.14 -5.32
N ASP A 135 9.08 9.19 -5.46
CA ASP A 135 9.48 9.84 -6.71
C ASP A 135 11.00 10.05 -6.66
#